data_AF-A0A2H0VJP5-F1
#
_entry.id   AF-A0A2H0VJP5-F1
#
_cell.length_a   1.000
_cell.length_b   1.000
_cell.length_c   1.000
_cell.angle_alpha   90.00
_cell.angle_beta   90.00
_cell.angle_gamma   90.00
#
_symmetry.space_group_name_H-M   'P 1'
#
loop_
_entity.id
_entity.type
_entity.pdbx_description
1 polymer ?
#
loop_
_entity_poly.entity_id
_entity_poly.type
_entity_poly.pdbx_seq_one_letter_code
_entity_poly.pdbx_strand_id
1 'polypeptide(L)'
;MDKFNALWLSHSSISNFKQCPRSYYLSSIYRDPRTGHKIAITSPAMSLGSAVHDVLESLSVLPTSDRFQLPLLERFESAWFKVSGQVGGFPDLETELGYKKRGEDMLRRVMTHPGPLSGKAVKIKQDLPYYWISETDNLILCGKLDWLEYNESDDSVSILDFKTGHSEESVDSLQLPIYYLLAHNCQARKVKKASYWYIARDDLPIEKKLPNLEKSQALVMKIGKEIKLARQLERFKCPNGVSGCRHCVPYEKILRGQATFVGSGEYGSDLYVISESSYTHESEIL
;
A
#
# COMPACT_ATOMS: atom_id res chain seq x y z
N MET A 1 0.33 28.31 -0.26
CA MET A 1 -0.18 27.63 0.95
C MET A 1 0.91 26.75 1.54
N ASP A 2 0.90 26.60 2.86
CA ASP A 2 1.86 25.77 3.57
C ASP A 2 1.45 24.29 3.53
N LYS A 3 2.27 23.46 2.85
CA LYS A 3 2.05 22.01 2.71
C LYS A 3 2.15 21.27 4.05
N PHE A 4 2.85 21.83 5.04
CA PHE A 4 3.03 21.22 6.36
C PHE A 4 1.74 21.27 7.21
N ASN A 5 0.85 22.23 6.92
CA ASN A 5 -0.43 22.36 7.59
C ASN A 5 -1.58 21.63 6.87
N ALA A 6 -1.35 21.11 5.67
CA ALA A 6 -2.37 20.42 4.87
C ALA A 6 -2.74 19.06 5.45
N LEU A 7 -3.98 18.64 5.20
CA LEU A 7 -4.37 17.24 5.40
C LEU A 7 -4.00 16.44 4.16
N TRP A 8 -3.01 15.55 4.32
CA TRP A 8 -2.59 14.62 3.29
C TRP A 8 -3.50 13.38 3.31
N LEU A 9 -4.02 13.05 2.14
CA LEU A 9 -4.93 11.93 1.91
C LEU A 9 -4.23 10.92 1.02
N SER A 10 -4.12 9.68 1.49
CA SER A 10 -3.70 8.53 0.68
C SER A 10 -4.81 7.48 0.63
N HIS A 11 -4.71 6.52 -0.28
CA HIS A 11 -5.63 5.39 -0.33
C HIS A 11 -5.69 4.66 1.03
N SER A 12 -4.52 4.33 1.61
CA SER A 12 -4.44 3.64 2.90
C SER A 12 -5.01 4.48 4.05
N SER A 13 -4.73 5.78 4.10
CA SER A 13 -5.25 6.64 5.17
C SER A 13 -6.77 6.79 5.11
N ILE A 14 -7.32 6.95 3.89
CA ILE A 14 -8.76 7.01 3.65
C ILE A 14 -9.42 5.68 4.03
N SER A 15 -8.83 4.56 3.61
CA SER A 15 -9.35 3.22 3.91
C SER A 15 -9.39 2.97 5.42
N ASN A 16 -8.31 3.27 6.14
CA ASN A 16 -8.25 3.16 7.59
C ASN A 16 -9.33 4.00 8.28
N PHE A 17 -9.56 5.24 7.82
CA PHE A 17 -10.60 6.09 8.40
C PHE A 17 -12.00 5.55 8.17
N LYS A 18 -12.31 5.13 6.94
CA LYS A 18 -13.61 4.54 6.59
C LYS A 18 -13.90 3.26 7.37
N GLN A 19 -12.88 2.41 7.57
CA GLN A 19 -13.02 1.16 8.32
C GLN A 19 -13.15 1.41 9.83
N CYS A 20 -12.34 2.31 10.37
CA CYS A 20 -12.37 2.68 11.79
C CYS A 20 -11.61 3.99 12.04
N PRO A 21 -12.29 5.10 12.43
CA PRO A 21 -11.63 6.35 12.77
C PRO A 21 -10.56 6.21 13.86
N ARG A 22 -10.74 5.27 14.80
CA ARG A 22 -9.74 4.96 15.83
C ARG A 22 -8.46 4.34 15.23
N SER A 23 -8.60 3.42 14.28
CA SER A 23 -7.46 2.83 13.56
C SER A 23 -6.71 3.90 12.75
N TYR A 24 -7.44 4.80 12.09
CA TYR A 24 -6.85 5.96 11.42
C TYR A 24 -6.06 6.85 12.38
N TYR A 25 -6.62 7.18 13.55
CA TYR A 25 -5.90 7.96 14.55
C TYR A 25 -4.59 7.28 14.94
N LEU A 26 -4.63 6.00 15.31
CA LEU A 26 -3.46 5.26 15.79
C LEU A 26 -2.37 5.10 14.71
N SER A 27 -2.76 4.88 13.46
CA SER A 27 -1.81 4.66 12.35
C SER A 27 -1.28 5.97 11.72
N SER A 28 -2.08 7.03 11.71
CA SER A 28 -1.79 8.25 10.93
C SER A 28 -1.46 9.47 11.77
N ILE A 29 -2.09 9.60 12.95
CA ILE A 29 -2.02 10.80 13.79
C ILE A 29 -1.16 10.57 15.03
N TYR A 30 -1.39 9.47 15.74
CA TYR A 30 -0.68 9.14 16.98
C TYR A 30 0.84 9.14 16.76
N ARG A 31 1.55 9.58 17.79
CA ARG A 31 3.00 9.51 17.91
C ARG A 31 3.31 8.89 19.26
N ASP A 32 4.22 7.93 19.30
CA ASP A 32 4.67 7.33 20.56
C ASP A 32 5.34 8.42 21.41
N PRO A 33 4.90 8.68 22.65
CA PRO A 33 5.49 9.72 23.51
C PRO A 33 6.98 9.51 23.81
N ARG A 34 7.50 8.29 23.67
CA ARG A 34 8.89 7.94 23.96
C ARG A 34 9.83 8.27 22.80
N THR A 35 9.40 8.01 21.56
CA THR A 35 10.22 8.17 20.36
C THR A 35 9.81 9.38 19.51
N GLY A 36 8.58 9.87 19.68
CA GLY A 36 7.96 10.86 18.79
C GLY A 36 7.60 10.29 17.41
N HIS A 37 7.76 8.99 17.18
CA HIS A 37 7.53 8.33 15.90
C HIS A 37 6.09 7.85 15.73
N LYS A 38 5.68 7.64 14.47
CA LYS A 38 4.44 6.90 14.17
C LYS A 38 4.62 5.43 14.55
N ILE A 39 3.52 4.74 14.81
CA ILE A 39 3.50 3.29 14.95
C ILE A 39 2.94 2.64 13.67
N ALA A 40 3.49 1.50 13.29
CA ALA A 40 3.02 0.69 12.17
C ALA A 40 3.09 -0.80 12.52
N ILE A 41 2.21 -1.57 11.89
CA ILE A 41 2.17 -3.03 12.05
C ILE A 41 2.78 -3.66 10.81
N THR A 42 3.66 -4.64 11.02
CA THR A 42 4.23 -5.47 9.96
C THR A 42 3.67 -6.89 10.05
N SER A 43 3.58 -7.57 8.91
CA SER A 43 3.07 -8.93 8.81
C SER A 43 3.71 -9.66 7.63
N PRO A 44 3.75 -11.01 7.64
CA PRO A 44 4.33 -11.80 6.56
C PRO A 44 3.78 -11.45 5.17
N ALA A 45 2.46 -11.22 5.06
CA ALA A 45 1.82 -10.87 3.80
C ALA A 45 2.21 -9.47 3.30
N MET A 46 2.38 -8.50 4.21
CA MET A 46 2.84 -7.16 3.85
C MET A 46 4.30 -7.18 3.39
N SER A 47 5.15 -7.94 4.07
CA SER A 47 6.56 -8.12 3.73
C SER A 47 6.74 -8.75 2.36
N LEU A 48 5.97 -9.81 2.05
CA LEU A 48 5.93 -10.39 0.71
C LEU A 48 5.52 -9.37 -0.35
N GLY A 49 4.43 -8.64 -0.11
CA GLY A 49 3.97 -7.60 -1.02
C GLY A 49 5.04 -6.55 -1.27
N SER A 50 5.63 -6.01 -0.21
CA SER A 50 6.67 -4.98 -0.27
C SER A 50 7.88 -5.44 -1.08
N ALA A 51 8.38 -6.66 -0.85
CA ALA A 51 9.55 -7.17 -1.55
C ALA A 51 9.28 -7.40 -3.05
N VAL A 52 8.11 -7.91 -3.42
CA VAL A 52 7.73 -8.09 -4.82
C VAL A 52 7.55 -6.74 -5.52
N HIS A 53 6.89 -5.77 -4.88
CA HIS A 53 6.75 -4.41 -5.43
C HIS A 53 8.10 -3.72 -5.61
N ASP A 54 9.01 -3.79 -4.63
CA ASP A 54 10.36 -3.19 -4.73
C ASP A 54 11.09 -3.69 -5.99
N VAL A 55 11.02 -5.00 -6.26
CA VAL A 55 11.61 -5.60 -7.47
C VAL A 55 10.94 -5.08 -8.74
N LEU A 56 9.61 -5.20 -8.85
CA LEU A 56 8.89 -4.87 -10.09
C LEU A 56 8.95 -3.38 -10.43
N GLU A 57 8.75 -2.51 -9.43
CA GLU A 57 8.78 -1.06 -9.62
C GLU A 57 10.18 -0.56 -9.99
N SER A 58 11.23 -1.21 -9.48
CA SER A 58 12.62 -0.86 -9.82
C SER A 58 12.95 -1.03 -11.30
N LEU A 59 12.19 -1.87 -12.04
CA LEU A 59 12.42 -2.08 -13.47
C LEU A 59 12.10 -0.83 -14.30
N SER A 60 11.26 0.06 -13.79
CA SER A 60 10.85 1.29 -14.49
C SER A 60 12.01 2.25 -14.75
N VAL A 61 13.09 2.19 -13.95
CA VAL A 61 14.27 3.04 -14.12
C VAL A 61 15.28 2.49 -15.12
N LEU A 62 15.14 1.23 -15.53
CA LEU A 62 16.04 0.57 -16.46
C LEU A 62 15.57 0.73 -17.91
N PRO A 63 16.50 0.80 -18.89
CA PRO A 63 16.18 0.63 -20.29
C PRO A 63 15.42 -0.68 -20.53
N THR A 64 14.47 -0.69 -21.46
CA THR A 64 13.61 -1.86 -21.72
C THR A 64 14.41 -3.11 -22.08
N SER A 65 15.54 -2.96 -22.78
CA SER A 65 16.47 -4.03 -23.14
C SER A 65 17.14 -4.72 -21.95
N ASP A 66 17.22 -4.05 -20.80
CA ASP A 66 18.07 -4.45 -19.68
C ASP A 66 17.26 -5.03 -18.51
N ARG A 67 15.94 -4.79 -18.48
CA ARG A 67 15.04 -5.14 -17.37
C ARG A 67 15.07 -6.61 -16.97
N PHE A 68 15.22 -7.50 -17.95
CA PHE A 68 15.19 -8.95 -17.74
C PHE A 68 16.51 -9.64 -18.07
N GLN A 69 17.60 -8.89 -18.28
CA GLN A 69 18.94 -9.48 -18.47
C GLN A 69 19.45 -10.09 -17.16
N LEU A 70 19.24 -9.39 -16.04
CA LEU A 70 19.47 -9.94 -14.71
C LEU A 70 18.18 -10.62 -14.22
N PRO A 71 18.24 -11.87 -13.74
CA PRO A 71 17.09 -12.54 -13.14
C PRO A 71 16.46 -11.70 -12.02
N LEU A 72 15.12 -11.58 -12.02
CA LEU A 72 14.41 -10.84 -10.97
C LEU A 72 14.64 -11.43 -9.57
N LEU A 73 14.98 -12.71 -9.51
CA LEU A 73 15.28 -13.41 -8.26
C LEU A 73 16.52 -12.86 -7.56
N GLU A 74 17.52 -12.38 -8.29
CA GLU A 74 18.71 -11.77 -7.67
C GLU A 74 18.36 -10.43 -7.00
N ARG A 75 17.49 -9.64 -7.63
CA ARG A 75 16.94 -8.41 -7.04
C ARG A 75 16.06 -8.73 -5.84
N PHE A 76 15.30 -9.82 -5.93
CA PHE A 76 14.43 -10.28 -4.87
C PHE A 76 15.19 -10.67 -3.60
N GLU A 77 16.36 -11.32 -3.70
CA GLU A 77 17.20 -11.61 -2.53
C GLU A 77 17.55 -10.33 -1.75
N SER A 78 17.92 -9.27 -2.47
CA SER A 78 18.26 -7.97 -1.87
C SER A 78 17.04 -7.28 -1.24
N ALA A 79 15.87 -7.37 -1.88
CA ALA A 79 14.62 -6.83 -1.34
C ALA A 79 14.13 -7.64 -0.13
N TRP A 80 14.24 -8.97 -0.19
CA TRP A 80 13.82 -9.89 0.86
C TRP A 80 14.64 -9.72 2.12
N PHE A 81 15.96 -9.50 1.99
CA PHE A 81 16.84 -9.26 3.13
C PHE A 81 16.38 -8.10 4.03
N LYS A 82 15.75 -7.06 3.45
CA LYS A 82 15.23 -5.90 4.21
C LYS A 82 14.03 -6.26 5.09
N VAL A 83 13.34 -7.34 4.78
CA VAL A 83 12.08 -7.76 5.41
C VAL A 83 12.17 -9.16 6.00
N SER A 84 13.36 -9.74 6.17
CA SER A 84 13.53 -11.09 6.70
C SER A 84 13.37 -11.18 8.22
N GLY A 85 13.12 -12.38 8.73
CA GLY A 85 12.95 -12.66 10.15
C GLY A 85 11.86 -11.84 10.85
N GLN A 86 12.11 -11.43 12.10
CA GLN A 86 11.12 -10.74 12.92
C GLN A 86 10.72 -9.37 12.36
N VAL A 87 11.62 -8.67 11.66
CA VAL A 87 11.31 -7.39 10.99
C VAL A 87 10.19 -7.55 9.96
N GLY A 88 10.18 -8.71 9.29
CA GLY A 88 9.13 -9.09 8.35
C GLY A 88 7.81 -9.50 8.97
N GLY A 89 7.76 -9.63 10.30
CA GLY A 89 6.63 -10.21 11.01
C GLY A 89 6.55 -11.73 10.90
N PHE A 90 7.63 -12.42 10.53
CA PHE A 90 7.65 -13.88 10.46
C PHE A 90 7.77 -14.48 11.87
N PRO A 91 6.85 -15.37 12.28
CA PRO A 91 6.91 -16.01 13.59
C PRO A 91 8.03 -17.06 13.68
N ASP A 92 8.35 -17.70 12.56
CA ASP A 92 9.34 -18.77 12.45
C ASP A 92 9.91 -18.84 11.02
N LEU A 93 11.01 -19.60 10.88
CA LEU A 93 11.72 -19.76 9.61
C LEU A 93 10.90 -20.51 8.56
N GLU A 94 10.04 -21.45 8.96
CA GLU A 94 9.21 -22.22 8.02
C GLU A 94 8.20 -21.30 7.32
N THR A 95 7.53 -20.44 8.10
CA THR A 95 6.62 -19.41 7.61
C THR A 95 7.36 -18.45 6.69
N GLU A 96 8.53 -17.95 7.09
CA GLU A 96 9.34 -17.07 6.25
C GLU A 96 9.69 -17.71 4.90
N LEU A 97 10.19 -18.95 4.91
CA LEU A 97 10.55 -19.68 3.69
C LEU A 97 9.32 -19.91 2.79
N GLY A 98 8.16 -20.20 3.37
CA GLY A 98 6.92 -20.35 2.62
C GLY A 98 6.50 -19.07 1.90
N TYR A 99 6.59 -17.91 2.56
CA TYR A 99 6.32 -16.62 1.91
C TYR A 99 7.39 -16.24 0.89
N LYS A 100 8.68 -16.50 1.18
CA LYS A 100 9.78 -16.25 0.25
C LYS A 100 9.56 -17.04 -1.04
N LYS A 101 9.27 -18.33 -0.92
CA LYS A 101 9.01 -19.22 -2.05
C LYS A 101 7.85 -18.72 -2.91
N ARG A 102 6.76 -18.26 -2.30
CA ARG A 102 5.64 -17.63 -3.03
C ARG A 102 6.07 -16.39 -3.81
N GLY A 103 6.93 -15.55 -3.24
CA GLY A 103 7.47 -14.36 -3.93
C GLY A 103 8.37 -14.73 -5.12
N GLU A 104 9.20 -15.77 -4.98
CA GLU A 104 9.99 -16.29 -6.09
C GLU A 104 9.10 -16.80 -7.22
N ASP A 105 8.05 -17.55 -6.89
CA ASP A 105 7.13 -18.11 -7.90
C ASP A 105 6.36 -17.00 -8.64
N MET A 106 5.95 -15.94 -7.91
CA MET A 106 5.39 -14.71 -8.50
C MET A 106 6.35 -14.07 -9.52
N LEU A 107 7.61 -13.88 -9.15
CA LEU A 107 8.61 -13.24 -10.01
C LEU A 107 9.01 -14.13 -11.20
N ARG A 108 9.07 -15.46 -11.01
CA ARG A 108 9.27 -16.40 -12.11
C ARG A 108 8.15 -16.31 -13.14
N ARG A 109 6.89 -16.19 -12.70
CA ARG A 109 5.75 -15.96 -13.61
C ARG A 109 5.94 -14.68 -14.41
N VAL A 110 6.33 -13.57 -13.77
CA VAL A 110 6.59 -12.31 -14.48
C VAL A 110 7.74 -12.43 -15.47
N MET A 111 8.81 -13.17 -15.15
CA MET A 111 9.91 -13.40 -16.09
C MET A 111 9.46 -14.19 -17.32
N THR A 112 8.61 -15.19 -17.15
CA THR A 112 8.04 -15.99 -18.26
C THR A 112 7.03 -15.17 -19.08
N HIS A 113 6.25 -14.33 -18.41
CA HIS A 113 5.18 -13.51 -18.99
C HIS A 113 5.40 -12.02 -18.65
N PRO A 114 6.40 -11.35 -19.26
CA PRO A 114 6.81 -10.01 -18.84
C PRO A 114 5.77 -8.93 -19.14
N GLY A 115 4.87 -9.16 -20.10
CA GLY A 115 3.75 -8.29 -20.40
C GLY A 115 4.16 -6.81 -20.54
N PRO A 116 3.41 -5.87 -19.92
CA PRO A 116 3.73 -4.43 -19.95
C PRO A 116 5.10 -4.04 -19.41
N LEU A 117 5.74 -4.86 -18.57
CA LEU A 117 7.05 -4.54 -18.00
C LEU A 117 8.17 -4.63 -19.04
N SER A 118 7.94 -5.26 -20.18
CA SER A 118 8.86 -5.22 -21.33
C SER A 118 8.77 -3.91 -22.13
N GLY A 119 7.65 -3.19 -22.02
CA GLY A 119 7.38 -1.95 -22.75
C GLY A 119 7.92 -0.69 -22.06
N LYS A 120 7.83 0.46 -22.72
CA LYS A 120 8.25 1.74 -22.11
C LYS A 120 7.36 2.11 -20.92
N ALA A 121 7.91 2.83 -19.96
CA ALA A 121 7.20 3.30 -18.78
C ALA A 121 7.40 4.81 -18.59
N VAL A 122 6.41 5.47 -17.98
CA VAL A 122 6.48 6.88 -17.59
C VAL A 122 6.73 6.98 -16.09
N LYS A 123 7.79 7.69 -15.70
CA LYS A 123 8.03 8.02 -14.30
C LYS A 123 7.56 9.43 -13.97
N ILE A 124 6.76 9.57 -12.93
CA ILE A 124 6.41 10.87 -12.35
C ILE A 124 7.65 11.41 -11.65
N LYS A 125 8.02 12.67 -11.91
CA LYS A 125 9.22 13.33 -11.33
C LYS A 125 8.98 13.79 -9.88
N GLN A 126 8.44 12.91 -9.05
CA GLN A 126 8.17 13.11 -7.62
C GLN A 126 8.32 11.75 -6.93
N ASP A 127 9.03 11.68 -5.80
CA ASP A 127 9.22 10.42 -5.06
C ASP A 127 7.89 9.88 -4.52
N LEU A 128 7.05 10.79 -4.02
CA LEU A 128 5.66 10.55 -3.71
C LEU A 128 4.81 11.50 -4.54
N PRO A 129 4.11 11.02 -5.59
CA PRO A 129 3.19 11.85 -6.35
C PRO A 129 2.12 12.48 -5.46
N TYR A 130 1.93 13.80 -5.61
CA TYR A 130 0.86 14.53 -4.92
C TYR A 130 0.40 15.77 -5.68
N TYR A 131 -0.84 16.18 -5.42
CA TYR A 131 -1.36 17.48 -5.84
C TYR A 131 -2.41 18.00 -4.86
N TRP A 132 -2.68 19.30 -4.91
CA TRP A 132 -3.76 19.92 -4.14
C TRP A 132 -5.10 19.55 -4.74
N ILE A 133 -5.84 18.64 -4.09
CA ILE A 133 -7.20 18.30 -4.52
C ILE A 133 -8.21 19.39 -4.13
N SER A 134 -7.91 20.15 -3.07
CA SER A 134 -8.63 21.37 -2.71
C SER A 134 -7.71 22.28 -1.90
N GLU A 135 -7.26 23.38 -2.51
CA GLU A 135 -6.51 24.42 -1.81
C GLU A 135 -7.37 25.10 -0.73
N THR A 136 -8.62 25.44 -1.05
CA THR A 136 -9.55 26.11 -0.13
C THR A 136 -9.82 25.28 1.13
N ASP A 137 -9.91 23.96 0.98
CA ASP A 137 -10.09 23.05 2.11
C ASP A 137 -8.75 22.56 2.70
N ASN A 138 -7.61 23.00 2.18
CA ASN A 138 -6.27 22.60 2.62
C ASN A 138 -6.06 21.05 2.57
N LEU A 139 -6.47 20.44 1.46
CA LEU A 139 -6.41 19.00 1.20
C LEU A 139 -5.42 18.67 0.09
N ILE A 140 -4.51 17.74 0.36
CA ILE A 140 -3.56 17.19 -0.61
C ILE A 140 -3.89 15.71 -0.83
N LEU A 141 -4.01 15.28 -2.09
CA LEU A 141 -4.07 13.87 -2.44
C LEU A 141 -2.67 13.39 -2.81
N CYS A 142 -2.23 12.28 -2.22
CA CYS A 142 -0.96 11.66 -2.51
C CYS A 142 -1.06 10.14 -2.65
N GLY A 143 -0.08 9.54 -3.31
CA GLY A 143 0.02 8.09 -3.43
C GLY A 143 1.11 7.68 -4.41
N LYS A 144 1.67 6.49 -4.19
CA LYS A 144 2.61 5.86 -5.10
C LYS A 144 1.81 5.01 -6.08
N LEU A 145 2.06 5.17 -7.38
CA LEU A 145 1.54 4.28 -8.40
C LEU A 145 2.63 3.25 -8.71
N ASP A 146 2.27 1.98 -8.83
CA ASP A 146 3.25 0.93 -9.05
C ASP A 146 3.86 1.04 -10.45
N TRP A 147 3.03 1.19 -11.48
CA TRP A 147 3.50 1.27 -12.85
C TRP A 147 2.61 2.11 -13.77
N LEU A 148 3.24 2.90 -14.63
CA LEU A 148 2.61 3.64 -15.72
C LEU A 148 3.23 3.20 -17.04
N GLU A 149 2.53 2.33 -17.77
CA GLU A 149 2.93 1.90 -19.10
C GLU A 149 2.75 3.04 -20.11
N TYR A 150 3.72 3.23 -20.99
CA TYR A 150 3.68 4.23 -22.05
C TYR A 150 3.24 3.60 -23.38
N ASN A 151 2.18 4.14 -23.96
CA ASN A 151 1.67 3.72 -25.27
C ASN A 151 2.19 4.66 -26.36
N GLU A 152 3.14 4.20 -27.17
CA GLU A 152 3.78 5.02 -28.22
C GLU A 152 2.85 5.37 -29.38
N SER A 153 1.87 4.51 -29.68
CA SER A 153 0.98 4.67 -30.82
C SER A 153 0.09 5.91 -30.74
N ASP A 154 -0.17 6.41 -29.53
CA ASP A 154 -1.13 7.48 -29.29
C ASP A 154 -0.75 8.44 -28.15
N ASP A 155 0.53 8.42 -27.74
CA ASP A 155 1.12 9.23 -26.66
C ASP A 155 0.28 9.23 -25.37
N SER A 156 -0.16 8.03 -24.96
CA SER A 156 -0.98 7.85 -23.76
C SER A 156 -0.29 6.98 -22.71
N VAL A 157 -0.91 6.88 -21.53
CA VAL A 157 -0.45 5.99 -20.46
C VAL A 157 -1.55 5.06 -19.97
N SER A 158 -1.13 3.89 -19.49
CA SER A 158 -1.98 2.91 -18.81
C SER A 158 -1.51 2.70 -17.37
N ILE A 159 -2.44 2.77 -16.42
CA ILE A 159 -2.15 2.47 -15.02
C ILE A 159 -2.09 0.96 -14.83
N LEU A 160 -1.07 0.48 -14.12
CA LEU A 160 -0.92 -0.91 -13.75
C LEU A 160 -0.60 -0.99 -12.25
N ASP A 161 -1.42 -1.70 -11.50
CA ASP A 161 -1.26 -1.95 -10.07
C ASP A 161 -1.06 -3.45 -9.83
N PHE A 162 0.02 -3.80 -9.12
CA PHE A 162 0.41 -5.16 -8.83
C PHE A 162 -0.32 -5.66 -7.58
N LYS A 163 -0.87 -6.87 -7.65
CA LYS A 163 -1.56 -7.52 -6.54
C LYS A 163 -0.86 -8.81 -6.18
N THR A 164 -0.38 -8.90 -4.94
CA THR A 164 0.26 -10.11 -4.38
C THR A 164 -0.67 -10.90 -3.45
N GLY A 165 -1.82 -10.32 -3.10
CA GLY A 165 -2.86 -10.96 -2.31
C GLY A 165 -3.67 -11.98 -3.10
N HIS A 166 -4.33 -12.89 -2.37
CA HIS A 166 -5.22 -13.90 -2.95
C HIS A 166 -6.60 -13.35 -3.32
N SER A 167 -7.08 -12.37 -2.55
CA SER A 167 -8.39 -11.78 -2.74
C SER A 167 -8.38 -10.73 -3.83
N GLU A 168 -9.49 -10.61 -4.54
CA GLU A 168 -9.68 -9.52 -5.49
C GLU A 168 -9.92 -8.19 -4.76
N GLU A 169 -9.47 -7.12 -5.40
CA GLU A 169 -9.78 -5.78 -4.95
C GLU A 169 -11.30 -5.55 -5.02
N SER A 170 -11.88 -4.99 -3.94
CA SER A 170 -13.30 -4.71 -3.89
C SER A 170 -13.70 -3.71 -4.99
N VAL A 171 -14.90 -3.91 -5.56
CA VAL A 171 -15.50 -2.97 -6.54
C VAL A 171 -15.67 -1.58 -5.94
N ASP A 172 -15.87 -1.47 -4.63
CA ASP A 172 -16.04 -0.21 -3.91
C ASP A 172 -14.72 0.40 -3.42
N SER A 173 -13.57 -0.20 -3.81
CA SER A 173 -12.25 0.32 -3.46
C SER A 173 -11.99 1.68 -4.09
N LEU A 174 -11.38 2.57 -3.30
CA LEU A 174 -10.96 3.89 -3.77
C LEU A 174 -9.56 3.90 -4.37
N GLN A 175 -8.87 2.74 -4.42
CA GLN A 175 -7.51 2.66 -4.94
C GLN A 175 -7.42 3.15 -6.38
N LEU A 176 -8.17 2.51 -7.30
CA LEU A 176 -8.16 2.90 -8.71
C LEU A 176 -8.67 4.34 -8.95
N PRO A 177 -9.77 4.80 -8.33
CA PRO A 177 -10.14 6.22 -8.36
C PRO A 177 -9.01 7.18 -7.97
N ILE A 178 -8.29 6.89 -6.89
CA ILE A 178 -7.18 7.71 -6.41
C ILE A 178 -6.00 7.64 -7.38
N TYR A 179 -5.64 6.45 -7.88
CA TYR A 179 -4.56 6.29 -8.85
C TYR A 179 -4.87 7.02 -10.14
N TYR A 180 -6.12 6.96 -10.62
CA TYR A 180 -6.52 7.68 -11.81
C TYR A 180 -6.41 9.19 -11.61
N LEU A 181 -6.86 9.72 -10.48
CA LEU A 181 -6.69 11.14 -10.14
C LEU A 181 -5.22 11.56 -10.07
N LEU A 182 -4.35 10.75 -9.45
CA LEU A 182 -2.92 11.04 -9.36
C LEU A 182 -2.25 11.00 -10.72
N ALA A 183 -2.48 9.95 -11.51
CA ALA A 183 -1.95 9.85 -12.87
C ALA A 183 -2.46 10.98 -13.76
N HIS A 184 -3.71 11.39 -13.63
CA HIS A 184 -4.27 12.49 -14.43
C HIS A 184 -3.62 13.85 -14.10
N ASN A 185 -3.31 14.11 -12.82
CA ASN A 185 -2.86 15.43 -12.36
C ASN A 185 -1.34 15.56 -12.18
N CYS A 186 -0.60 14.46 -12.08
CA CYS A 186 0.83 14.48 -11.77
C CYS A 186 1.74 14.17 -12.98
N GLN A 187 1.17 13.91 -14.16
CA GLN A 187 1.92 13.75 -15.41
C GLN A 187 1.12 14.28 -16.61
N ALA A 188 1.77 14.45 -17.77
CA ALA A 188 1.25 15.24 -18.88
C ALA A 188 0.39 14.46 -19.92
N ARG A 189 0.49 13.14 -19.96
CA ARG A 189 -0.16 12.29 -20.97
C ARG A 189 -1.57 11.90 -20.56
N LYS A 190 -2.41 11.57 -21.54
CA LYS A 190 -3.76 11.08 -21.26
C LYS A 190 -3.71 9.66 -20.72
N VAL A 191 -4.41 9.40 -19.62
CA VAL A 191 -4.64 8.03 -19.13
C VAL A 191 -5.78 7.40 -19.93
N LYS A 192 -5.55 6.26 -20.57
CA LYS A 192 -6.57 5.56 -21.38
C LYS A 192 -7.08 4.27 -20.77
N LYS A 193 -6.23 3.61 -19.98
CA LYS A 193 -6.52 2.28 -19.43
C LYS A 193 -6.02 2.17 -18.00
N ALA A 194 -6.65 1.28 -17.25
CA ALA A 194 -6.14 0.79 -15.98
C ALA A 194 -6.29 -0.72 -15.89
N SER A 195 -5.33 -1.38 -15.26
CA SER A 195 -5.33 -2.83 -15.06
C SER A 195 -4.83 -3.18 -13.66
N TYR A 196 -5.34 -4.30 -13.15
CA TYR A 196 -4.76 -4.98 -12.00
C TYR A 196 -4.05 -6.24 -12.46
N TRP A 197 -2.87 -6.52 -11.91
CA TRP A 197 -2.15 -7.76 -12.20
C TRP A 197 -1.95 -8.56 -10.92
N TYR A 198 -2.74 -9.62 -10.77
CA TYR A 198 -2.61 -10.53 -9.65
C TYR A 198 -1.50 -11.54 -9.91
N ILE A 199 -0.27 -11.13 -9.59
CA ILE A 199 0.98 -11.84 -9.93
C ILE A 199 0.97 -13.29 -9.41
N ALA A 200 0.27 -13.55 -8.31
CA ALA A 200 0.16 -14.88 -7.71
C ALA A 200 -0.61 -15.89 -8.57
N ARG A 201 -1.45 -15.45 -9.51
CA ARG A 201 -2.36 -16.32 -10.26
C ARG A 201 -2.44 -16.04 -11.77
N ASP A 202 -2.33 -14.78 -12.18
CA ASP A 202 -2.61 -14.34 -13.54
C ASP A 202 -1.29 -14.09 -14.30
N ASP A 203 -1.18 -14.66 -15.50
CA ASP A 203 0.00 -14.48 -16.38
C ASP A 203 0.02 -13.09 -17.04
N LEU A 204 -1.14 -12.42 -17.14
CA LEU A 204 -1.29 -11.08 -17.73
C LEU A 204 -2.21 -10.19 -16.89
N PRO A 205 -2.06 -8.86 -16.98
CA PRO A 205 -2.96 -7.92 -16.31
C PRO A 205 -4.40 -8.01 -16.78
N ILE A 206 -5.33 -7.84 -15.84
CA ILE A 206 -6.77 -7.79 -16.08
C ILE A 206 -7.21 -6.32 -16.13
N GLU A 207 -7.78 -5.92 -17.26
CA GLU A 207 -8.28 -4.56 -17.47
C GLU A 207 -9.44 -4.23 -16.54
N LYS A 208 -9.46 -2.99 -16.05
CA LYS A 208 -10.52 -2.43 -15.23
C LYS A 208 -11.08 -1.18 -15.90
N LYS A 209 -12.38 -0.99 -15.75
CA LYS A 209 -13.07 0.21 -16.24
C LYS A 209 -12.54 1.42 -15.49
N LEU A 210 -12.09 2.43 -16.22
CA LEU A 210 -11.69 3.70 -15.62
C LEU A 210 -12.88 4.35 -14.90
N PRO A 211 -12.70 4.79 -13.65
CA PRO A 211 -13.74 5.50 -12.93
C PRO A 211 -13.92 6.91 -13.51
N ASN A 212 -15.07 7.55 -13.26
CA ASN A 212 -15.29 8.93 -13.68
C ASN A 212 -14.47 9.89 -12.79
N LEU A 213 -13.71 10.81 -13.39
CA LEU A 213 -12.80 11.71 -12.68
C LEU A 213 -13.53 12.64 -11.72
N GLU A 214 -14.61 13.27 -12.17
CA GLU A 214 -15.35 14.26 -11.38
C GLU A 214 -16.01 13.61 -10.16
N LYS A 215 -16.63 12.45 -10.34
CA LYS A 215 -17.19 11.64 -9.24
C LYS A 215 -16.11 11.17 -8.28
N SER A 216 -14.96 10.74 -8.80
CA SER A 216 -13.82 10.31 -7.97
C SER A 216 -13.30 11.46 -7.12
N GLN A 217 -13.09 12.63 -7.72
CA GLN A 217 -12.65 13.84 -7.02
C GLN A 217 -13.66 14.26 -5.95
N ALA A 218 -14.95 14.32 -6.29
CA ALA A 218 -16.00 14.68 -5.35
C ALA A 218 -16.06 13.73 -4.15
N LEU A 219 -15.90 12.42 -4.39
CA LEU A 219 -15.89 11.41 -3.34
C LEU A 219 -14.68 11.54 -2.40
N VAL A 220 -13.48 11.69 -2.97
CA VAL A 220 -12.24 11.88 -2.18
C VAL A 220 -12.30 13.20 -1.40
N MET A 221 -12.80 14.29 -2.00
CA MET A 221 -13.01 15.56 -1.30
C MET A 221 -14.00 15.44 -0.15
N LYS A 222 -15.12 14.75 -0.36
CA LYS A 222 -16.12 14.51 0.70
C LYS A 222 -15.47 13.81 1.91
N ILE A 223 -14.77 12.71 1.66
CA ILE A 223 -14.09 11.95 2.73
C ILE A 223 -12.99 12.79 3.38
N GLY A 224 -12.24 13.57 2.58
CA GLY A 224 -11.22 14.49 3.09
C GLY A 224 -11.80 15.52 4.07
N LYS A 225 -12.98 16.07 3.78
CA LYS A 225 -13.71 16.98 4.68
C LYS A 225 -14.17 16.29 5.95
N GLU A 226 -14.66 15.05 5.85
CA GLU A 226 -15.05 14.24 7.01
C GLU A 226 -13.85 13.96 7.93
N ILE A 227 -12.70 13.58 7.37
CA ILE A 227 -11.45 13.39 8.12
C ILE A 227 -11.01 14.70 8.77
N LYS A 228 -11.04 15.81 8.02
CA LYS A 228 -10.67 17.14 8.53
C LYS A 228 -11.54 17.54 9.72
N LEU A 229 -12.86 17.34 9.62
CA LEU A 229 -13.79 17.59 10.72
C LEU A 229 -13.49 16.70 11.93
N ALA A 230 -13.24 15.40 11.71
CA ALA A 230 -12.88 14.48 12.79
C ALA A 230 -11.59 14.89 13.52
N ARG A 231 -10.59 15.42 12.79
CA ARG A 231 -9.37 15.99 13.36
C ARG A 231 -9.64 17.25 14.19
N GLN A 232 -10.47 18.17 13.69
CA GLN A 232 -10.82 19.39 14.41
C GLN A 232 -11.60 19.13 15.70
N LEU A 233 -12.43 18.08 15.72
CA LEU A 233 -13.21 17.66 16.88
C LEU A 233 -12.47 16.67 17.79
N GLU A 234 -11.24 16.26 17.42
CA GLU A 234 -10.46 15.21 18.07
C GLU A 234 -11.27 13.92 18.34
N ARG A 235 -12.20 13.59 17.43
CA ARG A 235 -13.19 12.54 17.63
C ARG A 235 -12.94 11.34 16.73
N PHE A 236 -12.20 10.36 17.28
CA PHE A 236 -11.81 9.13 16.58
C PHE A 236 -12.39 7.89 17.25
N LYS A 237 -13.72 7.79 17.28
CA LYS A 237 -14.41 6.66 17.92
C LYS A 237 -14.40 5.43 17.01
N CYS A 238 -14.17 4.27 17.60
CA CYS A 238 -14.41 2.99 16.92
C CYS A 238 -15.94 2.81 16.72
N PRO A 239 -16.40 2.37 15.53
CA PRO A 239 -17.82 2.08 15.31
C PRO A 239 -18.38 1.01 16.25
N ASN A 240 -17.54 0.07 16.69
CA ASN A 240 -17.90 -0.99 17.64
C ASN A 240 -17.82 -0.55 19.11
N GLY A 241 -17.56 0.73 19.39
CA GLY A 241 -17.43 1.24 20.75
C GLY A 241 -16.15 0.76 21.45
N VAL A 242 -16.24 0.56 22.78
CA VAL A 242 -15.09 0.31 23.67
C VAL A 242 -14.44 -1.06 23.42
N SER A 243 -15.20 -2.06 22.96
CA SER A 243 -14.67 -3.37 22.62
C SER A 243 -13.66 -3.34 21.47
N GLY A 244 -13.71 -2.29 20.64
CA GLY A 244 -12.85 -2.15 19.47
C GLY A 244 -13.31 -3.04 18.30
N CYS A 245 -12.61 -2.91 17.18
CA CYS A 245 -12.81 -3.75 16.00
C CYS A 245 -11.48 -4.31 15.52
N ARG A 246 -11.53 -5.28 14.60
CA ARG A 246 -10.35 -5.91 14.00
C ARG A 246 -9.31 -4.93 13.42
N HIS A 247 -9.72 -3.71 13.09
CA HIS A 247 -8.85 -2.69 12.51
C HIS A 247 -8.11 -1.84 13.55
N CYS A 248 -8.70 -1.60 14.73
CA CYS A 248 -8.05 -0.80 15.77
C CYS A 248 -7.44 -1.65 16.90
N VAL A 249 -8.00 -2.82 17.20
CA VAL A 249 -7.51 -3.72 18.26
C VAL A 249 -6.02 -4.06 18.09
N PRO A 250 -5.50 -4.36 16.89
CA PRO A 250 -4.05 -4.57 16.70
C PRO A 250 -3.20 -3.39 17.16
N TYR A 251 -3.60 -2.16 16.85
CA TYR A 251 -2.88 -0.95 17.29
C TYR A 251 -3.06 -0.69 18.80
N GLU A 252 -4.22 -0.99 19.37
CA GLU A 252 -4.43 -0.89 20.83
C GLU A 252 -3.53 -1.88 21.59
N LYS A 253 -3.23 -3.06 21.04
CA LYS A 253 -2.25 -3.99 21.62
C LYS A 253 -0.85 -3.36 21.71
N ILE A 254 -0.44 -2.57 20.71
CA ILE A 254 0.83 -1.82 20.76
C ILE A 254 0.83 -0.86 21.97
N LEU A 255 -0.25 -0.09 22.15
CA LEU A 255 -0.36 0.85 23.26
C LEU A 255 -0.36 0.17 24.64
N ARG A 256 -0.86 -1.06 24.71
CA ARG A 256 -0.87 -1.89 25.94
C ARG A 256 0.45 -2.63 26.18
N GLY A 257 1.45 -2.48 25.32
CA GLY A 257 2.71 -3.23 25.42
C GLY A 257 2.58 -4.72 25.09
N GLN A 258 1.53 -5.11 24.36
CA GLN A 258 1.24 -6.50 23.96
C GLN A 258 1.70 -6.81 22.53
N ALA A 259 2.57 -5.98 21.97
CA ALA A 259 3.15 -6.13 20.64
C ALA A 259 4.68 -6.06 20.74
N THR A 260 5.36 -6.78 19.86
CA THR A 260 6.82 -6.82 19.82
C THR A 260 7.33 -5.75 18.88
N PHE A 261 8.16 -4.83 19.38
CA PHE A 261 8.89 -3.88 18.53
C PHE A 261 9.98 -4.62 17.76
N VAL A 262 10.03 -4.41 16.44
CA VAL A 262 10.95 -5.14 15.55
C VAL A 262 11.88 -4.23 14.75
N GLY A 263 11.79 -2.90 14.92
CA GLY A 263 12.68 -1.94 14.27
C GLY A 263 11.94 -0.71 13.74
N SER A 264 12.62 0.06 12.90
CA SER A 264 12.07 1.25 12.27
C SER A 264 11.89 1.04 10.77
N GLY A 265 10.74 1.47 10.24
CA GLY A 265 10.45 1.42 8.81
C GLY A 265 11.11 2.56 8.02
N GLU A 266 11.02 2.47 6.70
CA GLU A 266 11.64 3.42 5.75
C GLU A 266 11.25 4.88 5.99
N TYR A 267 10.03 5.13 6.48
CA TYR A 267 9.51 6.47 6.79
C TYR A 267 9.66 6.88 8.27
N GLY A 268 10.52 6.18 9.03
CA GLY A 268 10.79 6.49 10.45
C GLY A 268 9.65 6.11 11.40
N SER A 269 8.76 5.21 11.00
CA SER A 269 7.75 4.63 11.90
C SER A 269 8.31 3.45 12.68
N ASP A 270 7.93 3.33 13.95
CA ASP A 270 8.24 2.17 14.78
C ASP A 270 7.37 0.98 14.35
N LEU A 271 8.02 -0.13 13.99
CA LEU A 271 7.38 -1.34 13.47
C LEU A 271 7.10 -2.32 14.61
N TYR A 272 5.88 -2.86 14.60
CA TYR A 272 5.41 -3.82 15.58
C TYR A 272 4.84 -5.07 14.93
N VAL A 273 5.07 -6.21 15.57
CA VAL A 273 4.43 -7.49 15.26
C VAL A 273 3.44 -7.80 16.35
N ILE A 274 2.22 -8.18 15.95
CA ILE A 274 1.21 -8.70 16.87
C ILE A 274 1.37 -10.20 16.89
N SER A 275 1.96 -10.75 17.96
CA SER A 275 1.87 -12.19 18.19
C SER A 275 0.40 -12.53 18.37
N GLU A 276 -0.13 -13.40 17.52
CA GLU A 276 -1.31 -14.15 17.91
C GLU A 276 -0.88 -14.95 19.12
N SER A 277 -1.36 -14.55 20.31
CA SER A 277 -1.27 -15.39 21.49
C SER A 277 -1.74 -16.77 21.05
N SER A 278 -0.84 -17.75 21.15
CA SER A 278 -1.11 -19.17 20.99
C SER A 278 -2.55 -19.46 21.36
N TYR A 279 -3.36 -19.86 20.38
CA TYR A 279 -4.56 -20.61 20.69
C TYR A 279 -4.06 -21.89 21.39
N THR A 280 -3.92 -21.85 22.70
CA THR A 280 -3.90 -23.05 23.51
C THR A 280 -5.27 -23.66 23.29
N HIS A 281 -5.33 -24.67 22.43
CA HIS A 281 -6.42 -25.63 22.43
C HIS A 281 -6.37 -26.37 23.78
N GLU A 282 -6.79 -25.70 24.85
CA GLU A 282 -7.16 -26.38 26.09
C GLU A 282 -8.43 -27.15 25.77
N SER A 283 -8.23 -28.43 25.44
CA SER A 283 -9.28 -29.42 25.44
C SER A 283 -9.29 -30.01 26.84
N GLU A 284 -10.36 -29.79 27.60
CA GLU A 284 -10.63 -30.62 28.77
C GLU A 284 -11.23 -31.94 28.30
N ILE A 285 -10.73 -33.05 28.86
CA ILE A 285 -11.39 -34.36 28.73
C ILE A 285 -12.61 -34.33 29.65
N LEU A 286 -13.80 -34.43 29.06
CA LEU A 286 -15.05 -34.75 29.78
C LEU A 286 -15.08 -36.22 30.17
#